data_AF-A0A329SN96-F1
#
_entry.id   AF-A0A329SN96-F1
#
_cell.length_a   1.000
_cell.length_b   1.000
_cell.length_c   1.000
_cell.angle_alpha   90.00
_cell.angle_beta   90.00
_cell.angle_gamma   90.00
#
_symmetry.space_group_name_H-M   'P 1'
#
loop_
_entity.id
_entity.type
_entity.pdbx_description
1 polymer ?
#
loop_
_entity_poly.entity_id
_entity_poly.type
_entity_poly.pdbx_seq_one_letter_code
_entity_poly.pdbx_strand_id
1 'polypeptide(L)'
;MVHYTLAGRVNSEEYAICDRLLDILATTLPDCQVTKLPSKADRWPSDAAELMRRYGFNLPTSSKLVISDVVIWTDTGRLLCSDVDAFSTFVGRNYGIQLDLTEAEVLLYIKANVEELRQQEKAS
;
A
#
# COMPACT_ATOMS: atom_id res chain seq x y z
N MET A 1 1.18 -7.91 -18.75
CA MET A 1 0.40 -7.02 -17.87
C MET A 1 0.87 -7.27 -16.45
N VAL A 2 1.23 -6.21 -15.73
CA VAL A 2 1.64 -6.33 -14.32
C VAL A 2 0.51 -5.75 -13.48
N HIS A 3 0.07 -6.50 -12.49
CA HIS A 3 -0.98 -6.05 -11.57
C HIS A 3 -0.46 -6.12 -10.14
N TYR A 4 -0.40 -4.97 -9.49
CA TYR A 4 -0.05 -4.81 -8.10
C TYR A 4 -1.29 -4.57 -7.26
N THR A 5 -1.36 -5.21 -6.10
CA THR A 5 -2.34 -4.87 -5.08
C THR A 5 -1.62 -4.29 -3.87
N LEU A 6 -2.10 -3.13 -3.41
CA LEU A 6 -1.67 -2.48 -2.17
C LEU A 6 -2.78 -2.62 -1.14
N ALA A 7 -2.47 -3.12 0.04
CA ALA A 7 -3.30 -3.01 1.21
C ALA A 7 -2.53 -2.31 2.32
N GLY A 8 -3.21 -1.51 3.13
CA GLY A 8 -2.55 -0.89 4.27
C GLY A 8 -3.37 0.16 4.98
N ARG A 9 -2.78 0.69 6.03
CA ARG A 9 -3.37 1.66 6.91
C ARG A 9 -3.33 3.06 6.29
N VAL A 10 -4.49 3.62 5.93
CA VAL A 10 -4.58 4.89 5.17
C VAL A 10 -4.02 6.12 5.88
N ASN A 11 -3.93 6.10 7.21
CA ASN A 11 -3.36 7.20 7.98
C ASN A 11 -1.85 7.05 8.25
N SER A 12 -1.19 6.07 7.63
CA SER A 12 0.26 5.87 7.72
C SER A 12 0.99 6.56 6.57
N GLU A 13 2.22 6.99 6.85
CA GLU A 13 3.12 7.54 5.85
C GLU A 13 3.52 6.49 4.81
N GLU A 14 3.82 5.27 5.26
CA GLU A 14 4.19 4.15 4.38
C GLU A 14 3.13 3.88 3.32
N TYR A 15 1.85 3.88 3.71
CA TYR A 15 0.75 3.70 2.77
C TYR A 15 0.68 4.84 1.78
N ALA A 16 0.74 6.10 2.23
CA ALA A 16 0.66 7.24 1.33
C ALA A 16 1.79 7.24 0.28
N ILE A 17 3.01 6.91 0.69
CA ILE A 17 4.16 6.82 -0.22
C ILE A 17 3.96 5.68 -1.22
N CYS A 18 3.61 4.48 -0.75
CA CYS A 18 3.40 3.33 -1.63
C CYS A 18 2.26 3.57 -2.62
N ASP A 19 1.19 4.19 -2.15
CA ASP A 19 0.03 4.54 -2.96
C ASP A 19 0.39 5.52 -4.07
N ARG A 20 1.15 6.58 -3.72
CA ARG A 20 1.62 7.55 -4.71
C ARG A 20 2.57 6.92 -5.73
N LEU A 21 3.49 6.07 -5.30
CA LEU A 21 4.42 5.38 -6.20
C LEU A 21 3.66 4.46 -7.18
N LEU A 22 2.59 3.81 -6.73
CA LEU A 22 1.73 3.00 -7.58
C LEU A 22 0.91 3.86 -8.56
N ASP A 23 0.44 5.04 -8.17
CA ASP A 23 -0.20 5.98 -9.09
C ASP A 23 0.74 6.43 -10.21
N ILE A 24 2.00 6.74 -9.87
CA ILE A 24 3.02 7.09 -10.86
C ILE A 24 3.28 5.89 -11.79
N LEU A 25 3.43 4.68 -11.24
CA LEU A 25 3.58 3.45 -12.03
C LEU A 25 2.43 3.22 -13.01
N ALA A 26 1.18 3.31 -12.53
CA ALA A 26 -0.02 3.10 -13.34
C ALA A 26 -0.14 4.15 -14.45
N THR A 27 0.29 5.38 -14.19
CA THR A 27 0.28 6.46 -15.19
C THR A 27 1.42 6.34 -16.20
N THR A 28 2.56 5.78 -15.79
CA THR A 28 3.79 5.71 -16.61
C THR A 28 3.84 4.47 -17.49
N LEU A 29 3.27 3.34 -17.03
CA LEU A 29 3.35 2.06 -17.71
C LEU A 29 2.01 1.70 -18.36
N PRO A 30 1.97 1.47 -19.69
CA PRO A 30 0.73 1.24 -20.42
C PRO A 30 -0.04 -0.03 -20.01
N ASP A 31 0.65 -1.02 -19.42
CA ASP A 31 0.06 -2.30 -18.99
C ASP A 31 0.24 -2.56 -17.47
N CYS A 32 0.14 -1.50 -16.67
CA CYS A 32 0.16 -1.59 -15.20
C CYS A 32 -1.24 -1.38 -14.62
N GLN A 33 -1.72 -2.37 -13.87
CA GLN A 33 -2.97 -2.27 -13.11
C GLN A 33 -2.65 -2.21 -11.62
N VAL A 34 -3.45 -1.43 -10.89
CA VAL A 34 -3.31 -1.28 -9.44
C VAL A 34 -4.67 -1.51 -8.79
N THR A 35 -4.67 -2.31 -7.73
CA THR A 35 -5.80 -2.43 -6.81
C THR A 35 -5.39 -1.92 -5.45
N LYS A 36 -6.20 -1.03 -4.87
CA LYS A 36 -5.96 -0.43 -3.55
C LYS A 36 -7.01 -0.96 -2.59
N LEU A 37 -6.57 -1.52 -1.47
CA LEU A 37 -7.39 -2.03 -0.38
C LEU A 37 -7.10 -1.19 0.88
N PRO A 38 -7.64 0.05 0.94
CA PRO A 38 -7.44 0.93 2.09
C PRO A 38 -8.07 0.35 3.35
N SER A 39 -7.36 0.44 4.48
CA SER A 39 -7.87 0.04 5.80
C SER A 39 -7.75 1.18 6.80
N LYS A 40 -8.71 1.24 7.72
CA LYS A 40 -8.62 2.07 8.93
C LYS A 40 -7.56 1.55 9.89
N ALA A 41 -7.07 2.42 10.77
CA ALA A 41 -6.04 2.09 11.74
C ALA A 41 -6.43 1.00 12.73
N ASP A 42 -7.68 1.02 13.21
CA ASP A 42 -8.25 0.05 14.14
C ASP A 42 -8.55 -1.30 13.49
N ARG A 43 -8.90 -1.28 12.20
CA ARG A 43 -9.21 -2.48 11.41
C ARG A 43 -7.96 -3.17 10.87
N TRP A 44 -6.91 -2.41 10.58
CA TRP A 44 -5.71 -2.89 9.87
C TRP A 44 -5.09 -4.16 10.46
N PRO A 45 -4.90 -4.32 11.79
CA PRO A 45 -4.35 -5.56 12.34
C PRO A 45 -5.15 -6.81 11.98
N SER A 46 -6.48 -6.67 11.89
CA SER A 46 -7.37 -7.78 11.53
C SER A 46 -7.30 -8.09 10.03
N ASP A 47 -7.32 -7.05 9.20
CA ASP A 47 -7.21 -7.18 7.74
C ASP A 47 -5.83 -7.77 7.35
N ALA A 48 -4.75 -7.31 7.96
CA ALA A 48 -3.41 -7.85 7.75
C ALA A 48 -3.30 -9.32 8.18
N ALA A 49 -3.90 -9.70 9.32
CA ALA A 49 -3.96 -11.10 9.75
C ALA A 49 -4.78 -11.97 8.78
N GLU A 50 -5.83 -11.42 8.17
CA GLU A 50 -6.56 -12.10 7.10
C GLU A 50 -5.68 -12.32 5.86
N LEU A 51 -4.93 -11.29 5.43
CA LEU A 51 -4.00 -11.42 4.30
C LEU A 51 -2.93 -12.50 4.55
N MET A 52 -2.37 -12.55 5.76
CA MET A 52 -1.43 -13.63 6.16
C MET A 52 -2.07 -15.01 6.05
N ARG A 53 -3.32 -15.18 6.52
CA ARG A 53 -4.03 -16.47 6.44
C ARG A 53 -4.40 -16.86 5.01
N ARG A 54 -4.86 -15.90 4.21
CA ARG A 54 -5.38 -16.13 2.86
C ARG A 54 -4.27 -16.39 1.84
N TYR A 55 -3.18 -15.65 1.93
CA TYR A 55 -2.08 -15.70 0.96
C TYR A 55 -0.79 -16.32 1.52
N GLY A 56 -0.75 -16.67 2.80
CA GLY A 56 0.45 -17.24 3.43
C GLY A 56 1.58 -16.23 3.62
N PHE A 57 1.29 -14.93 3.66
CA PHE A 57 2.30 -13.88 3.83
C PHE A 57 2.95 -13.96 5.21
N ASN A 58 4.29 -13.83 5.23
CA ASN A 58 5.06 -13.76 6.46
C ASN A 58 5.36 -12.30 6.81
N LEU A 59 4.36 -11.62 7.38
CA LEU A 59 4.50 -10.22 7.78
C LEU A 59 5.21 -10.09 9.13
N PRO A 60 6.03 -9.04 9.34
CA PRO A 60 6.62 -8.74 10.64
C PRO A 60 5.55 -8.59 11.74
N THR A 61 5.79 -9.21 12.89
CA THR A 61 4.89 -9.11 14.05
C THR A 61 5.65 -8.78 15.33
N SER A 62 5.01 -8.04 16.23
CA SER A 62 5.46 -7.81 17.61
C SER A 62 4.33 -8.16 18.56
N SER A 63 4.59 -9.01 19.56
CA SER A 63 3.56 -9.47 20.51
C SER A 63 2.29 -10.03 19.82
N LYS A 64 2.45 -10.71 18.67
CA LYS A 64 1.38 -11.25 17.81
C LYS A 64 0.54 -10.22 17.06
N LEU A 65 0.94 -8.95 17.05
CA LEU A 65 0.34 -7.89 16.25
C LEU A 65 1.21 -7.61 15.03
N VAL A 66 0.61 -7.47 13.85
CA VAL A 66 1.31 -7.04 12.64
C VAL A 66 1.79 -5.61 12.83
N ILE A 67 3.07 -5.36 12.58
CA ILE A 67 3.69 -4.03 12.72
C ILE A 67 3.90 -3.31 11.39
N SER A 68 3.80 -4.02 10.26
CA SER A 68 3.82 -3.40 8.94
C SER A 68 2.55 -2.60 8.72
N ASP A 69 2.68 -1.39 8.17
CA ASP A 69 1.54 -0.54 7.82
C ASP A 69 1.03 -0.78 6.40
N VAL A 70 1.81 -1.49 5.58
CA VAL A 70 1.52 -1.78 4.18
C VAL A 70 1.88 -3.21 3.80
N VAL A 71 1.17 -3.72 2.79
CA VAL A 71 1.45 -5.01 2.14
C VAL A 71 1.20 -4.84 0.66
N ILE A 72 2.19 -5.22 -0.17
CA ILE A 72 2.08 -5.17 -1.63
C ILE A 72 2.35 -6.56 -2.19
N TRP A 73 1.51 -7.01 -3.11
CA TRP A 73 1.67 -8.30 -3.77
C TRP A 73 1.25 -8.22 -5.23
N THR A 74 1.67 -9.22 -6.02
CA THR A 74 1.28 -9.35 -7.43
C THR A 74 0.01 -10.17 -7.59
N ASP A 75 -0.65 -10.07 -8.74
CA ASP A 75 -1.78 -10.92 -9.15
C ASP A 75 -1.59 -12.43 -8.93
N THR A 76 -0.35 -12.94 -8.99
CA THR A 76 -0.04 -14.34 -8.66
C THR A 76 -0.20 -14.70 -7.17
N GLY A 77 -0.57 -13.74 -6.32
CA GLY A 77 -0.67 -13.91 -4.87
C GLY A 77 0.69 -13.96 -4.17
N ARG A 78 1.76 -13.49 -4.83
CA ARG A 78 3.11 -13.46 -4.24
C ARG A 78 3.38 -12.12 -3.58
N LEU A 79 3.77 -12.16 -2.31
CA LEU A 79 4.22 -10.98 -1.58
C LEU A 79 5.42 -10.35 -2.30
N LEU A 80 5.31 -9.05 -2.58
CA LEU A 80 6.40 -8.24 -3.11
C LEU A 80 7.20 -7.62 -1.95
N CYS A 81 6.51 -6.90 -1.07
CA CYS A 81 7.10 -6.26 0.11
C CYS A 81 6.02 -5.89 1.14
N SER A 82 6.45 -5.54 2.35
CA SER A 82 5.59 -5.11 3.46
C SER A 82 6.17 -3.93 4.21
N ASP A 83 7.00 -3.14 3.52
CA ASP A 83 7.69 -1.96 4.01
C ASP A 83 7.93 -0.99 2.84
N VAL A 84 7.93 0.30 3.16
CA VAL A 84 8.03 1.38 2.15
C VAL A 84 9.41 1.47 1.51
N ASP A 85 10.48 1.16 2.26
CA ASP A 85 11.86 1.30 1.78
C ASP A 85 12.18 0.25 0.70
N ALA A 86 11.75 -0.99 0.91
CA ALA A 86 11.87 -2.06 -0.08
C ALA A 86 11.04 -1.74 -1.33
N PHE A 87 9.82 -1.21 -1.17
CA PHE A 87 9.00 -0.85 -2.32
C PHE A 87 9.61 0.31 -3.12
N SER A 88 10.03 1.38 -2.44
CA SER A 88 10.67 2.54 -3.05
C SER A 88 11.94 2.14 -3.80
N THR A 89 12.75 1.26 -3.20
CA THR A 89 13.93 0.68 -3.85
C THR A 89 13.56 -0.16 -5.06
N PHE A 90 12.52 -0.99 -4.97
CA PHE A 90 12.04 -1.83 -6.06
C PHE A 90 11.59 -0.99 -7.26
N VAL A 91 10.75 0.02 -7.04
CA VAL A 91 10.21 0.85 -8.14
C VAL A 91 11.29 1.74 -8.75
N GLY A 92 12.19 2.29 -7.93
CA GLY A 92 13.32 3.07 -8.41
C GLY A 92 14.29 2.24 -9.24
N ARG A 93 14.60 1.01 -8.82
CA ARG A 93 15.53 0.14 -9.56
C ARG A 93 14.94 -0.44 -10.83
N ASN A 94 13.68 -0.88 -10.82
CA ASN A 94 13.09 -1.58 -11.96
C ASN A 94 12.43 -0.66 -12.98
N TYR A 95 11.98 0.52 -12.55
CA TYR A 95 11.20 1.43 -13.39
C TYR A 95 11.74 2.87 -13.43
N GLY A 96 12.75 3.19 -12.62
CA GLY A 96 13.30 4.56 -12.55
C GLY A 96 12.35 5.57 -11.90
N ILE A 97 11.33 5.10 -11.17
CA ILE A 97 10.32 5.95 -10.53
C ILE A 97 10.76 6.32 -9.11
N GLN A 98 10.54 7.58 -8.74
CA GLN A 98 10.80 8.11 -7.41
C GLN A 98 9.55 8.82 -6.90
N LEU A 99 9.46 8.97 -5.58
CA LEU A 99 8.41 9.77 -4.96
C LEU A 99 8.57 11.22 -5.41
N ASP A 100 7.48 11.81 -5.90
CA ASP A 100 7.42 13.19 -6.39
C ASP A 100 6.79 14.15 -5.37
N LEU A 101 6.63 13.69 -4.12
CA LEU A 101 6.06 14.45 -3.02
C LEU A 101 7.14 14.82 -2.01
N THR A 102 7.05 16.04 -1.49
CA THR A 102 7.73 16.47 -0.27
C THR A 102 7.05 15.90 0.97
N GLU A 103 7.72 15.94 2.12
CA GLU A 103 7.16 15.51 3.41
C GLU A 103 5.82 16.21 3.73
N ALA A 104 5.73 17.52 3.49
CA ALA A 104 4.50 18.28 3.71
C ALA A 104 3.35 17.82 2.78
N GLU A 105 3.66 17.46 1.54
CA GLU A 105 2.68 16.95 0.58
C GLU A 105 2.25 15.52 0.93
N VAL A 106 3.14 14.68 1.47
CA VAL A 106 2.78 13.36 1.99
C VAL A 106 1.75 13.49 3.11
N LEU A 107 1.91 14.44 4.04
CA LEU A 107 0.91 14.69 5.09
C LEU A 107 -0.46 15.12 4.54
N LEU A 108 -0.49 15.89 3.45
CA LEU A 108 -1.74 16.24 2.77
C LEU A 108 -2.35 15.01 2.07
N TYR A 109 -1.52 14.18 1.46
CA TYR A 109 -1.93 12.95 0.78
C TYR A 109 -2.54 11.94 1.78
N ILE A 110 -1.95 11.80 2.98
CA ILE A 110 -2.52 11.01 4.07
C ILE A 110 -3.95 11.47 4.42
N LYS A 111 -4.17 12.80 4.51
CA LYS A 111 -5.50 13.34 4.80
C LYS A 111 -6.49 13.03 3.68
N ALA A 112 -6.05 13.10 2.42
CA ALA A 112 -6.86 12.74 1.27
C ALA A 112 -7.27 11.26 1.31
N ASN A 113 -6.34 10.34 1.57
CA ASN A 113 -6.61 8.90 1.68
C ASN A 113 -7.63 8.57 2.78
N VAL A 114 -7.50 9.23 3.94
CA VAL A 114 -8.46 9.06 5.04
C VAL A 114 -9.85 9.54 4.66
N GLU A 115 -9.95 10.67 3.96
CA GLU A 115 -11.24 11.22 3.55
C GLU A 115 -11.89 10.39 2.43
N GLU A 116 -11.11 9.91 1.47
CA GLU A 116 -11.59 9.03 0.41
C GLU A 116 -12.18 7.74 0.99
N LEU A 117 -11.47 7.08 1.93
CA LEU A 117 -11.99 5.89 2.59
C LEU A 117 -13.32 6.17 3.31
N ARG A 118 -13.44 7.31 4.00
CA ARG A 118 -14.71 7.71 4.65
C ARG A 118 -15.84 7.90 3.66
N GLN A 119 -15.56 8.41 2.46
CA GLN A 119 -16.57 8.59 1.42
C GLN A 119 -17.01 7.24 0.83
N GLN A 120 -16.06 6.33 0.58
CA GLN A 120 -16.36 4.97 0.11
C GLN A 120 -17.28 4.21 1.08
N GLU A 121 -17.06 4.35 2.39
CA GLU A 121 -17.90 3.72 3.41
C GLU A 121 -19.32 4.31 3.51
N LYS A 122 -19.50 5.59 3.18
CA LYS A 122 -20.83 6.21 3.14
C LYS A 122 -21.64 5.80 1.90
N ALA A 123 -20.95 5.36 0.85
CA ALA A 123 -21.56 4.95 -0.41
C ALA A 123 -21.89 3.45 -0.48
N SER A 124 -21.45 2.67 0.51
CA SER A 124 -21.64 1.21 0.63
C SER A 124 -22.76 0.87 1.61
#